data_AF-A0A135LRY5-F1
#
_entry.id   AF-A0A135LRY5-F1
#
_cell.length_a   1.000
_cell.length_b   1.000
_cell.length_c   1.000
_cell.angle_alpha   90.00
_cell.angle_beta   90.00
_cell.angle_gamma   90.00
#
_symmetry.space_group_name_H-M   'P 1'
#
loop_
_entity.id
_entity.type
_entity.pdbx_description
1 polymer ?
#
loop_
_entity_poly.entity_id
_entity_poly.type
_entity_poly.pdbx_seq_one_letter_code
_entity_poly.pdbx_strand_id
1 'polypeptide(L)'
;MSALLTTLGLRAAPGQVPANHASGFLVANWVFAFCLMSTRGTKMRLGLDHNVNPREDLNNYGEAAVRSGKISRRALDKLKRQESAHANAQEGYSLFVAAILVSLYAGLPNETINTTKKYQKVSVELIDLVIMKFLAIGTLLLSTVSALATEHIIKGAQIIPASDKSALKKIGAHGHHKHHDRRTVTIRSSRSDTDDVSEDFLWGIKAANHGGRLLLKKGKKYVIGKKLDLSFLDDIEVQLEGEIKFTDDIDYWQANHFYYSFQKSITFWVWGGQDIKIFGKGTLNGNGQEWYNAFAGREVLDPSNTFYRPILFVTDNATRVSVEGITQLNSPCWTNFFVRTKDVSFDDVFINAYSTNISALPKNTDGFDSYNVDGLSVTNTRVDIGDDCFSPKPNTTNIFVQNLWCNNTHGVSMGSIGQYSGVEDIIENVWIENVTLLNGENGVRLKAWAGENIGFGRINNVTYKDVHIENTDAPIVLDQCYFNVDADTCAKYPSSVNFTNINFENIHGTSSGKNGKVIGDLTCSPNAVCSGIQLSEIDVTSPAGGPPVVICDGISGDIGVECQSSSA
;
A
#
# COMPACT_ATOMS: atom_id res chain seq x y z
N MET A 1 54.35 9.43 17.74
CA MET A 1 53.43 9.00 16.66
C MET A 1 54.14 8.64 15.35
N SER A 2 55.17 9.37 14.90
CA SER A 2 55.80 9.13 13.59
C SER A 2 56.46 7.74 13.44
N ALA A 3 57.21 7.27 14.45
CA ALA A 3 57.88 5.97 14.41
C ALA A 3 56.91 4.78 14.31
N LEU A 4 55.75 4.84 14.99
CA LEU A 4 54.73 3.79 14.97
C LEU A 4 54.07 3.66 13.59
N LEU A 5 53.83 4.79 12.92
CA LEU A 5 53.24 4.83 11.58
C LEU A 5 54.21 4.29 10.52
N THR A 6 55.51 4.57 10.68
CA THR A 6 56.55 4.01 9.81
C THR A 6 56.72 2.50 10.02
N THR A 7 56.71 2.01 11.27
CA THR A 7 56.74 0.55 11.56
C THR A 7 55.51 -0.21 11.07
N LEU A 8 54.35 0.46 10.99
CA LEU A 8 53.12 -0.13 10.46
C LEU A 8 53.01 -0.01 8.92
N GLY A 9 54.04 0.53 8.24
CA GLY A 9 54.03 0.72 6.78
C GLY A 9 53.13 1.86 6.29
N LEU A 10 52.56 2.66 7.19
CA LEU A 10 51.56 3.69 6.88
C LEU A 10 52.19 5.03 6.47
N ARG A 11 53.51 5.18 6.66
CA ARG A 11 54.34 6.29 6.16
C ARG A 11 55.72 5.77 5.77
N ALA A 12 56.33 6.35 4.75
CA ALA A 12 57.71 6.01 4.38
C ALA A 12 58.74 6.77 5.23
N ALA A 13 59.96 6.23 5.32
CA ALA A 13 61.12 6.99 5.80
C ALA A 13 61.52 8.03 4.72
N PRO A 14 62.19 9.14 5.11
CA PRO A 14 62.65 10.15 4.15
C PRO A 14 63.47 9.51 3.01
N GLY A 15 63.04 9.70 1.76
CA GLY A 15 63.70 9.15 0.56
C GLY A 15 63.15 7.81 0.04
N GLN A 16 62.10 7.24 0.65
CA GLN A 16 61.45 6.02 0.15
C GLN A 16 60.02 6.27 -0.35
N VAL A 17 59.59 5.51 -1.36
CA VAL A 17 58.20 5.54 -1.85
C VAL A 17 57.32 4.69 -0.92
N PRO A 18 56.23 5.24 -0.36
CA PRO A 18 55.32 4.48 0.50
C PRO A 18 54.65 3.34 -0.27
N ALA A 19 54.60 2.15 0.32
CA ALA A 19 53.91 1.00 -0.27
C ALA A 19 52.40 1.25 -0.38
N ASN A 20 51.74 0.71 -1.40
CA ASN A 20 50.28 0.81 -1.53
C ASN A 20 49.61 -0.34 -0.77
N HIS A 21 48.84 -0.02 0.28
CA HIS A 21 48.12 -1.03 1.08
C HIS A 21 46.63 -1.15 0.74
N ALA A 22 46.15 -0.52 -0.33
CA ALA A 22 44.74 -0.51 -0.72
C ALA A 22 44.14 -1.93 -0.80
N SER A 23 44.79 -2.85 -1.52
CA SER A 23 44.34 -4.24 -1.63
C SER A 23 44.29 -4.95 -0.28
N GLY A 24 45.29 -4.72 0.58
CA GLY A 24 45.32 -5.23 1.95
C GLY A 24 44.17 -4.73 2.81
N PHE A 25 43.80 -3.45 2.69
CA PHE A 25 42.66 -2.89 3.42
C PHE A 25 41.33 -3.40 2.91
N LEU A 26 41.17 -3.56 1.61
CA LEU A 26 39.95 -4.14 1.03
C LEU A 26 39.74 -5.57 1.56
N VAL A 27 40.79 -6.40 1.50
CA VAL A 27 40.74 -7.78 2.02
C VAL A 27 40.47 -7.80 3.52
N ALA A 28 41.17 -6.99 4.31
CA ALA A 28 40.98 -6.95 5.76
C ALA A 28 39.57 -6.49 6.18
N ASN A 29 39.02 -5.47 5.52
CA ASN A 29 37.66 -5.00 5.80
C ASN A 29 36.60 -5.99 5.32
N TRP A 30 36.85 -6.70 4.21
CA TRP A 30 35.98 -7.78 3.76
C TRP A 30 35.95 -8.92 4.79
N VAL A 31 37.11 -9.38 5.26
CA VAL A 31 37.19 -10.42 6.31
C VAL A 31 36.48 -9.94 7.59
N PHE A 32 36.65 -8.67 7.97
CA PHE A 32 35.96 -8.11 9.12
C PHE A 32 34.43 -8.12 8.95
N ALA A 33 33.93 -7.56 7.84
CA ALA A 33 32.51 -7.40 7.58
C ALA A 33 31.79 -8.73 7.33
N PHE A 34 32.37 -9.65 6.54
CA PHE A 34 31.71 -10.86 6.10
C PHE A 34 32.05 -12.11 6.93
N CYS A 35 33.19 -12.11 7.62
CA CYS A 35 33.60 -13.27 8.43
C CYS A 35 33.51 -12.97 9.93
N LEU A 36 34.19 -11.94 10.43
CA LEU A 36 34.33 -11.71 11.88
C LEU A 36 33.06 -11.19 12.53
N MET A 37 32.31 -10.33 11.84
CA MET A 37 31.08 -9.74 12.37
C MET A 37 29.86 -10.65 12.22
N SER A 38 29.95 -11.73 11.43
CA SER A 38 28.82 -12.62 11.14
C SER A 38 28.29 -13.31 12.40
N THR A 39 26.98 -13.18 12.64
CA THR A 39 26.29 -13.83 13.77
C THR A 39 25.94 -15.30 13.47
N ARG A 40 26.12 -15.77 12.23
CA ARG A 40 25.67 -17.11 11.80
C ARG A 40 26.28 -18.23 12.62
N GLY A 41 27.60 -18.21 12.85
CA GLY A 41 28.26 -19.25 13.64
C GLY A 41 27.73 -19.33 15.08
N THR A 42 27.38 -18.20 15.68
CA THR A 42 26.77 -18.16 17.01
C THR A 42 25.32 -18.68 16.98
N LYS A 43 24.54 -18.31 15.95
CA LYS A 43 23.18 -18.83 15.74
C LYS A 43 23.18 -20.35 15.56
N MET A 44 24.10 -20.90 14.77
CA MET A 44 24.27 -22.36 14.62
C MET A 44 24.56 -23.05 15.95
N ARG A 45 25.50 -22.52 16.76
CA ARG A 45 25.83 -23.09 18.08
C ARG A 45 24.67 -23.06 19.06
N LEU A 46 23.81 -22.05 18.96
CA LEU A 46 22.60 -21.91 19.78
C LEU A 46 21.39 -22.65 19.18
N GLY A 47 21.54 -23.32 18.04
CA GLY A 47 20.44 -23.98 17.33
C GLY A 47 19.34 -23.02 16.88
N LEU A 48 19.70 -21.78 16.54
CA LEU A 48 18.80 -20.72 16.07
C LEU A 48 18.91 -20.49 14.56
N ASP A 49 19.83 -21.17 13.86
CA ASP A 49 19.97 -21.09 12.40
C ASP A 49 19.03 -22.10 11.75
N HIS A 50 17.98 -21.63 11.06
CA HIS A 50 16.99 -22.50 10.41
C HIS A 50 17.31 -22.74 8.93
N ASN A 51 18.44 -22.21 8.40
CA ASN A 51 18.90 -22.36 7.02
C ASN A 51 17.91 -21.94 5.90
N VAL A 52 16.74 -21.37 6.23
CA VAL A 52 15.77 -20.84 5.25
C VAL A 52 16.07 -19.37 4.96
N ASN A 53 15.98 -18.51 5.98
CA ASN A 53 16.41 -17.12 5.88
C ASN A 53 17.23 -16.75 7.13
N PRO A 54 18.55 -17.04 7.13
CA PRO A 54 19.38 -16.83 8.30
C PRO A 54 19.39 -15.40 8.81
N ARG A 55 19.08 -14.39 7.98
CA ARG A 55 19.04 -12.98 8.39
C ARG A 55 17.83 -12.64 9.27
N GLU A 56 16.77 -13.43 9.21
CA GLU A 56 15.53 -13.16 9.96
C GLU A 56 15.36 -14.09 11.17
N ASP A 57 16.27 -15.05 11.36
CA ASP A 57 16.14 -16.06 12.40
C ASP A 57 15.93 -15.49 13.81
N LEU A 58 16.59 -14.38 14.15
CA LEU A 58 16.42 -13.73 15.45
C LEU A 58 15.10 -12.97 15.58
N ASN A 59 14.51 -12.52 14.47
CA ASN A 59 13.21 -11.86 14.46
C ASN A 59 12.08 -12.88 14.50
N ASN A 60 12.19 -13.95 13.72
CA ASN A 60 11.15 -14.97 13.57
C ASN A 60 11.12 -15.95 14.76
N TYR A 61 12.30 -16.30 15.31
CA TYR A 61 12.40 -17.36 16.31
C TYR A 61 13.05 -16.93 17.63
N GLY A 62 13.59 -15.71 17.71
CA GLY A 62 14.30 -15.22 18.90
C GLY A 62 13.43 -15.18 20.14
N GLU A 63 12.20 -14.67 20.04
CA GLU A 63 11.28 -14.60 21.19
C GLU A 63 10.81 -16.00 21.62
N ALA A 64 10.58 -16.92 20.68
CA ALA A 64 10.26 -18.31 20.98
C ALA A 64 11.42 -19.03 21.71
N ALA A 65 12.66 -18.72 21.34
CA ALA A 65 13.86 -19.24 22.00
C ALA A 65 14.03 -18.70 23.43
N VAL A 66 13.56 -17.47 23.71
CA VAL A 66 13.52 -16.92 25.08
C VAL A 66 12.41 -17.60 25.89
N ARG A 67 11.20 -17.72 25.34
CA ARG A 67 10.06 -18.37 26.02
C ARG A 67 10.32 -19.84 26.36
N SER A 68 11.03 -20.57 25.50
CA SER A 68 11.41 -21.96 25.74
C SER A 68 12.62 -22.14 26.67
N GLY A 69 13.22 -21.05 27.16
CA GLY A 69 14.41 -21.11 28.01
C GLY A 69 15.71 -21.47 27.29
N LYS A 70 15.68 -21.58 25.96
CA LYS A 70 16.84 -21.94 25.12
C LYS A 70 17.93 -20.87 25.12
N ILE A 71 17.54 -19.60 25.21
CA ILE A 71 18.44 -18.46 25.41
C ILE A 71 17.86 -17.46 26.42
N SER A 72 18.72 -16.69 27.08
CA SER A 72 18.24 -15.57 27.91
C SER A 72 17.84 -14.36 27.06
N ARG A 73 16.95 -13.51 27.57
CA ARG A 73 16.60 -12.22 26.95
C ARG A 73 17.85 -11.37 26.64
N ARG A 74 18.79 -11.30 27.60
CA ARG A 74 20.06 -10.59 27.44
C ARG A 74 20.92 -11.17 26.29
N ALA A 75 20.88 -12.49 26.08
CA ALA A 75 21.59 -13.13 24.98
C ALA A 75 20.95 -12.79 23.63
N LEU A 76 19.61 -12.80 23.54
CA LEU A 76 18.88 -12.37 22.33
C LEU A 76 19.21 -10.93 21.97
N ASP A 77 19.14 -10.00 22.92
CA ASP A 77 19.40 -8.59 22.67
C ASP A 77 20.86 -8.35 22.24
N LYS A 78 21.82 -9.14 22.78
CA LYS A 78 23.22 -9.10 22.33
C LYS A 78 23.37 -9.57 20.89
N LEU A 79 22.69 -10.66 20.51
CA LEU A 79 22.73 -11.19 19.14
C LEU A 79 22.10 -10.22 18.14
N LYS A 80 20.96 -9.61 18.48
CA LYS A 80 20.31 -8.57 17.64
C LYS A 80 21.25 -7.38 17.42
N ARG A 81 21.92 -6.88 18.47
CA ARG A 81 22.92 -5.80 18.33
C ARG A 81 24.12 -6.20 17.46
N GLN A 82 24.60 -7.44 17.57
CA GLN A 82 25.67 -7.94 16.72
C GLN A 82 25.24 -8.06 15.26
N GLU A 83 23.99 -8.47 15.01
CA GLU A 83 23.42 -8.56 13.66
C GLU A 83 23.25 -7.19 13.01
N SER A 84 22.79 -6.18 13.75
CA SER A 84 22.77 -4.79 13.27
C SER A 84 24.17 -4.26 12.98
N ALA A 85 25.16 -4.55 13.85
CA ALA A 85 26.54 -4.13 13.62
C ALA A 85 27.18 -4.83 12.40
N HIS A 86 26.82 -6.09 12.14
CA HIS A 86 27.21 -6.82 10.95
C HIS A 86 26.58 -6.23 9.68
N ALA A 87 25.29 -5.91 9.69
CA ALA A 87 24.61 -5.26 8.57
C ALA A 87 25.28 -3.93 8.21
N ASN A 88 25.53 -3.07 9.21
CA ASN A 88 26.23 -1.80 9.02
C ASN A 88 27.64 -1.99 8.43
N ALA A 89 28.36 -3.03 8.84
CA ALA A 89 29.69 -3.33 8.31
C ALA A 89 29.63 -3.81 6.85
N GLN A 90 28.61 -4.58 6.46
CA GLN A 90 28.39 -5.03 5.08
C GLN A 90 28.00 -3.87 4.16
N GLU A 91 27.06 -3.02 4.60
CA GLU A 91 26.63 -1.84 3.83
C GLU A 91 27.76 -0.84 3.67
N GLY A 92 28.50 -0.58 4.75
CA GLY A 92 29.65 0.32 4.74
C GLY A 92 30.76 -0.16 3.80
N TYR A 93 30.96 -1.48 3.68
CA TYR A 93 32.04 -2.05 2.86
C TYR A 93 31.99 -1.56 1.40
N SER A 94 30.80 -1.47 0.80
CA SER A 94 30.61 -0.96 -0.57
C SER A 94 31.08 0.49 -0.70
N LEU A 95 30.75 1.33 0.27
CA LEU A 95 31.17 2.73 0.29
C LEU A 95 32.69 2.86 0.47
N PHE A 96 33.29 2.01 1.31
CA PHE A 96 34.74 1.97 1.50
C PHE A 96 35.49 1.49 0.26
N VAL A 97 34.98 0.47 -0.43
CA VAL A 97 35.53 0.03 -1.73
C VAL A 97 35.50 1.19 -2.73
N ALA A 98 34.35 1.87 -2.86
CA ALA A 98 34.22 3.02 -3.74
C ALA A 98 35.21 4.14 -3.39
N ALA A 99 35.35 4.47 -2.10
CA ALA A 99 36.27 5.50 -1.63
C ALA A 99 37.74 5.16 -1.96
N ILE A 100 38.16 3.91 -1.76
CA ILE A 100 39.51 3.44 -2.10
C ILE A 100 39.75 3.45 -3.61
N LEU A 101 38.79 2.99 -4.41
CA LEU A 101 38.90 2.99 -5.87
C LEU A 101 38.95 4.41 -6.46
N VAL A 102 38.12 5.32 -5.96
CA VAL A 102 38.15 6.74 -6.37
C VAL A 102 39.48 7.38 -5.96
N SER A 103 40.00 7.06 -4.78
CA SER A 103 41.30 7.56 -4.32
C SER A 103 42.46 7.10 -5.21
N LEU A 104 42.42 5.84 -5.65
CA LEU A 104 43.39 5.28 -6.60
C LEU A 104 43.26 5.93 -7.98
N TYR A 105 42.02 6.07 -8.48
CA TYR A 105 41.74 6.70 -9.78
C TYR A 105 42.16 8.17 -9.82
N ALA A 106 41.94 8.90 -8.73
CA ALA A 106 42.34 10.30 -8.58
C ALA A 106 43.86 10.50 -8.38
N GLY A 107 44.64 9.41 -8.34
CA GLY A 107 46.10 9.47 -8.19
C GLY A 107 46.57 9.99 -6.82
N LEU A 108 45.79 9.75 -5.76
CA LEU A 108 46.17 10.21 -4.42
C LEU A 108 47.47 9.53 -3.95
N PRO A 109 48.36 10.25 -3.21
CA PRO A 109 49.57 9.66 -2.66
C PRO A 109 49.27 8.43 -1.79
N ASN A 110 50.12 7.40 -1.87
CA ASN A 110 49.97 6.17 -1.08
C ASN A 110 49.89 6.44 0.43
N GLU A 111 50.58 7.46 0.93
CA GLU A 111 50.45 7.91 2.33
C GLU A 111 49.03 8.35 2.70
N THR A 112 48.35 9.06 1.80
CA THR A 112 46.96 9.49 1.98
C THR A 112 46.04 8.28 2.01
N ILE A 113 46.21 7.34 1.06
CA ILE A 113 45.42 6.11 0.98
C ILE A 113 45.65 5.24 2.23
N ASN A 114 46.88 5.14 2.70
CA ASN A 114 47.25 4.33 3.86
C ASN A 114 46.83 4.93 5.20
N THR A 115 46.66 6.25 5.27
CA THR A 115 46.25 6.93 6.50
C THR A 115 44.74 7.10 6.64
N THR A 116 43.94 6.63 5.67
CA THR A 116 42.48 6.47 5.75
C THR A 116 42.10 5.43 6.81
N LYS A 117 42.29 5.79 8.07
CA LYS A 117 42.06 4.95 9.24
C LYS A 117 40.63 5.14 9.73
N LYS A 118 39.82 4.08 9.59
CA LYS A 118 38.50 3.89 10.21
C LYS A 118 37.38 4.80 9.67
N TYR A 119 36.23 4.18 9.48
CA TYR A 119 34.92 4.70 9.08
C TYR A 119 34.37 5.93 9.83
N GLN A 120 35.06 6.49 10.82
CA GLN A 120 34.47 7.46 11.74
C GLN A 120 35.05 8.87 11.64
N LYS A 121 35.88 9.15 10.63
CA LYS A 121 36.49 10.49 10.46
C LYS A 121 36.72 10.89 9.00
N VAL A 122 35.79 10.54 8.11
CA VAL A 122 35.84 10.91 6.67
C VAL A 122 34.71 11.89 6.29
N SER A 123 34.05 12.53 7.26
CA SER A 123 32.85 13.33 7.01
C SER A 123 33.02 14.85 7.12
N VAL A 124 34.24 15.41 7.17
CA VAL A 124 34.40 16.89 7.16
C VAL A 124 35.56 17.35 6.27
N GLU A 125 36.76 16.79 6.40
CA GLU A 125 37.93 17.28 5.64
C GLU A 125 37.97 16.80 4.17
N LEU A 126 37.33 15.66 3.83
CA LEU A 126 37.23 15.20 2.44
C LEU A 126 36.21 16.02 1.64
N ILE A 127 35.19 16.55 2.31
CA ILE A 127 34.15 17.38 1.68
C ILE A 127 34.74 18.72 1.27
N ASP A 128 35.57 19.35 2.11
CA ASP A 128 36.18 20.65 1.79
C ASP A 128 37.28 20.55 0.70
N LEU A 129 38.05 19.46 0.65
CA LEU A 129 39.10 19.29 -0.36
C LEU A 129 38.54 18.85 -1.73
N VAL A 130 37.45 18.07 -1.73
CA VAL A 130 36.71 17.69 -2.94
C VAL A 130 35.95 18.91 -3.47
N ILE A 131 35.29 19.70 -2.62
CA ILE A 131 34.61 20.93 -3.03
C ILE A 131 35.60 21.95 -3.63
N MET A 132 36.78 22.16 -3.03
CA MET A 132 37.77 23.11 -3.56
C MET A 132 38.40 22.69 -4.90
N LYS A 133 38.51 21.38 -5.21
CA LYS A 133 39.01 20.91 -6.52
C LYS A 133 37.92 20.72 -7.56
N PHE A 134 36.66 20.50 -7.17
CA PHE A 134 35.52 20.55 -8.09
C PHE A 134 35.22 21.97 -8.59
N LEU A 135 35.59 23.01 -7.84
CA LEU A 135 35.50 24.41 -8.28
C LEU A 135 36.53 24.81 -9.36
N ALA A 136 37.60 24.02 -9.57
CA ALA A 136 38.58 24.27 -10.64
C ALA A 136 38.34 23.43 -11.92
N ILE A 137 37.33 22.54 -11.91
CA ILE A 137 36.82 21.82 -13.10
C ILE A 137 35.39 22.30 -13.43
N GLY A 138 35.02 23.51 -12.95
CA GLY A 138 33.75 24.18 -13.22
C GLY A 138 33.60 24.78 -14.62
N THR A 139 34.43 24.39 -15.59
CA THR A 139 34.36 24.87 -16.99
C THR A 139 34.48 23.76 -18.04
N LEU A 140 34.25 22.49 -17.66
CA LEU A 140 34.10 21.39 -18.62
C LEU A 140 32.96 20.40 -18.26
N LEU A 141 31.86 20.92 -17.70
CA LEU A 141 30.60 20.18 -17.49
C LEU A 141 29.39 20.90 -18.11
N LEU A 142 29.62 21.52 -19.27
CA LEU A 142 28.59 22.03 -20.17
C LEU A 142 28.72 21.38 -21.56
N SER A 143 29.05 20.09 -21.63
CA SER A 143 28.97 19.30 -22.88
C SER A 143 29.28 17.80 -22.69
N THR A 144 28.63 17.12 -21.74
CA THR A 144 28.46 15.66 -21.82
C THR A 144 27.06 15.36 -21.33
N VAL A 145 26.07 15.48 -22.22
CA VAL A 145 25.35 14.31 -22.76
C VAL A 145 25.20 13.25 -21.69
N SER A 146 23.97 13.17 -21.17
CA SER A 146 23.33 12.01 -20.60
C SER A 146 24.20 10.74 -20.68
N ALA A 147 24.82 10.36 -19.56
CA ALA A 147 25.04 8.96 -19.32
C ALA A 147 23.66 8.32 -19.07
N LEU A 148 22.86 8.25 -20.13
CA LEU A 148 21.99 7.10 -20.33
C LEU A 148 22.93 5.93 -20.15
N ALA A 149 22.88 5.25 -19.01
CA ALA A 149 23.05 3.82 -19.06
C ALA A 149 22.17 3.40 -20.22
N THR A 150 22.76 2.98 -21.34
CA THR A 150 21.98 2.35 -22.40
C THR A 150 21.56 1.02 -21.83
N GLU A 151 20.59 1.04 -20.92
CA GLU A 151 19.68 -0.08 -20.71
C GLU A 151 19.25 -0.45 -22.11
N HIS A 152 19.64 -1.65 -22.51
CA HIS A 152 19.37 -2.16 -23.83
C HIS A 152 17.87 -2.00 -24.09
N ILE A 153 17.48 -1.09 -24.98
CA ILE A 153 16.07 -0.83 -25.28
C ILE A 153 15.48 -2.16 -25.73
N ILE A 154 14.49 -2.64 -24.98
CA ILE A 154 13.87 -3.93 -25.25
C ILE A 154 13.14 -3.89 -26.59
N LYS A 155 13.03 -5.04 -27.25
CA LYS A 155 12.45 -5.12 -28.58
C LYS A 155 11.00 -4.62 -28.59
N GLY A 156 10.72 -3.60 -29.41
CA GLY A 156 9.39 -3.01 -29.55
C GLY A 156 9.10 -1.88 -28.59
N ALA A 157 10.03 -1.54 -27.69
CA ALA A 157 9.96 -0.34 -26.88
C ALA A 157 10.50 0.90 -27.63
N GLN A 158 10.03 2.07 -27.21
CA GLN A 158 10.51 3.37 -27.70
C GLN A 158 10.62 4.35 -26.53
N ILE A 159 11.63 5.21 -26.56
CA ILE A 159 11.80 6.32 -25.61
C ILE A 159 11.77 7.62 -26.43
N ILE A 160 10.78 8.47 -26.17
CA ILE A 160 10.55 9.72 -26.88
C ILE A 160 10.84 10.88 -25.92
N PRO A 161 11.77 11.79 -26.26
CA PRO A 161 12.08 12.96 -25.43
C PRO A 161 10.86 13.89 -25.29
N ALA A 162 10.72 14.55 -24.14
CA ALA A 162 9.67 15.56 -23.90
C ALA A 162 9.71 16.72 -24.92
N SER A 163 10.88 17.00 -25.51
CA SER A 163 11.07 18.03 -26.53
C SER A 163 10.47 17.67 -27.89
N ASP A 164 10.26 16.38 -28.20
CA ASP A 164 9.69 15.94 -29.48
C ASP A 164 8.15 15.91 -29.44
N LYS A 165 7.58 17.11 -29.40
CA LYS A 165 6.11 17.30 -29.32
C LYS A 165 5.37 16.67 -30.50
N SER A 166 5.99 16.62 -31.68
CA SER A 166 5.38 16.03 -32.88
C SER A 166 5.24 14.51 -32.72
N ALA A 167 6.30 13.83 -32.26
CA ALA A 167 6.26 12.41 -31.97
C ALA A 167 5.26 12.08 -30.84
N LEU A 168 5.28 12.85 -29.74
CA LEU A 168 4.35 12.68 -28.62
C LEU A 168 2.89 12.82 -29.07
N LYS A 169 2.58 13.82 -29.90
CA LYS A 169 1.24 14.03 -30.45
C LYS A 169 0.80 12.85 -31.34
N LYS A 170 1.71 12.31 -32.15
CA LYS A 170 1.42 11.16 -33.03
C LYS A 170 1.04 9.90 -32.26
N ILE A 171 1.57 9.71 -31.04
CA ILE A 171 1.27 8.54 -30.21
C ILE A 171 0.20 8.79 -29.14
N GLY A 172 -0.35 10.00 -29.07
CA GLY A 172 -1.36 10.36 -28.07
C GLY A 172 -0.81 10.64 -26.66
N ALA A 173 0.49 10.89 -26.53
CA ALA A 173 1.13 11.26 -25.26
C ALA A 173 1.36 12.76 -25.09
N HIS A 174 0.87 13.59 -26.02
CA HIS A 174 1.06 15.03 -25.92
C HIS A 174 0.26 15.59 -24.74
N GLY A 175 0.90 16.47 -23.99
CA GLY A 175 0.32 17.10 -22.82
C GLY A 175 -0.92 17.92 -23.13
N HIS A 176 -1.92 17.77 -22.29
CA HIS A 176 -3.08 18.66 -22.19
C HIS A 176 -2.95 19.51 -20.92
N HIS A 177 -3.85 20.47 -20.71
CA HIS A 177 -3.77 21.41 -19.58
C HIS A 177 -3.55 20.76 -18.19
N LYS A 178 -4.00 19.50 -17.99
CA LYS A 178 -3.88 18.75 -16.73
C LYS A 178 -2.60 17.88 -16.61
N HIS A 179 -1.92 17.57 -17.73
CA HIS A 179 -0.71 16.73 -17.75
C HIS A 179 0.29 17.27 -18.76
N HIS A 180 1.47 17.70 -18.31
CA HIS A 180 2.49 18.26 -19.19
C HIS A 180 3.22 17.19 -20.02
N ASP A 181 3.95 17.61 -21.06
CA ASP A 181 4.81 16.71 -21.83
C ASP A 181 5.94 16.16 -20.94
N ARG A 182 6.15 14.83 -20.96
CA ARG A 182 7.24 14.13 -20.26
C ARG A 182 8.02 13.23 -21.22
N ARG A 183 9.24 12.83 -20.83
CA ARG A 183 9.96 11.73 -21.51
C ARG A 183 9.05 10.52 -21.50
N THR A 184 8.60 10.07 -22.66
CA THR A 184 7.59 9.03 -22.77
C THR A 184 8.20 7.72 -23.25
N VAL A 185 7.97 6.67 -22.48
CA VAL A 185 8.35 5.29 -22.78
C VAL A 185 7.13 4.53 -23.27
N THR A 186 7.30 3.72 -24.31
CA THR A 186 6.31 2.72 -24.72
C THR A 186 6.96 1.35 -24.72
N ILE A 187 6.13 0.32 -24.52
CA ILE A 187 6.54 -1.09 -24.57
C ILE A 187 5.73 -1.83 -25.64
N ARG A 188 6.15 -3.06 -26.00
CA ARG A 188 5.33 -3.93 -26.86
C ARG A 188 4.00 -4.26 -26.18
N SER A 189 2.95 -4.44 -26.96
CA SER A 189 1.71 -5.03 -26.47
C SER A 189 1.76 -6.55 -26.54
N SER A 190 0.94 -7.21 -25.74
CA SER A 190 0.67 -8.64 -25.86
C SER A 190 0.00 -8.97 -27.19
N ARG A 191 0.33 -10.14 -27.74
CA ARG A 191 -0.23 -10.70 -28.98
C ARG A 191 -1.45 -11.58 -28.73
N SER A 192 -1.58 -12.12 -27.52
CA SER A 192 -2.67 -12.98 -27.05
C SER A 192 -2.83 -12.82 -25.53
N ASP A 193 -3.88 -13.42 -24.96
CA ASP A 193 -4.12 -13.45 -23.51
C ASP A 193 -3.10 -14.30 -22.74
N THR A 194 -2.24 -15.02 -23.45
CA THR A 194 -1.14 -15.84 -22.90
C THR A 194 0.25 -15.23 -23.14
N ASP A 195 0.34 -14.10 -23.87
CA ASP A 195 1.60 -13.41 -24.14
C ASP A 195 1.93 -12.43 -23.01
N ASP A 196 2.55 -12.96 -21.96
CA ASP A 196 2.99 -12.23 -20.77
C ASP A 196 4.03 -11.14 -21.13
N VAL A 197 3.77 -9.91 -20.67
CA VAL A 197 4.63 -8.73 -20.82
C VAL A 197 5.08 -8.17 -19.47
N SER A 198 5.02 -8.94 -18.38
CA SER A 198 5.40 -8.48 -17.03
C SER A 198 6.81 -7.89 -16.98
N GLU A 199 7.78 -8.54 -17.62
CA GLU A 199 9.17 -8.03 -17.70
C GLU A 199 9.28 -6.76 -18.55
N ASP A 200 8.55 -6.70 -19.67
CA ASP A 200 8.49 -5.50 -20.52
C ASP A 200 7.87 -4.32 -19.73
N PHE A 201 6.81 -4.58 -18.95
CA PHE A 201 6.16 -3.58 -18.11
C PHE A 201 7.09 -3.09 -17.00
N LEU A 202 7.76 -3.99 -16.28
CA LEU A 202 8.74 -3.63 -15.26
C LEU A 202 9.88 -2.79 -15.82
N TRP A 203 10.40 -3.16 -17.00
CA TRP A 203 11.40 -2.36 -17.71
C TRP A 203 10.85 -0.99 -18.10
N GLY A 204 9.62 -0.92 -18.63
CA GLY A 204 8.98 0.33 -19.03
C GLY A 204 8.76 1.29 -17.86
N ILE A 205 8.33 0.77 -16.71
CA ILE A 205 8.19 1.52 -15.46
C ILE A 205 9.54 2.06 -15.00
N LYS A 206 10.60 1.23 -14.96
CA LYS A 206 11.95 1.68 -14.59
C LYS A 206 12.47 2.77 -15.51
N ALA A 207 12.31 2.61 -16.82
CA ALA A 207 12.74 3.60 -17.81
C ALA A 207 11.92 4.91 -17.75
N ALA A 208 10.67 4.84 -17.31
CA ALA A 208 9.79 6.00 -17.11
C ALA A 208 9.95 6.67 -15.74
N ASN A 209 10.56 6.00 -14.76
CA ASN A 209 10.77 6.57 -13.43
C ASN A 209 11.61 7.86 -13.47
N HIS A 210 11.52 8.69 -12.43
CA HIS A 210 12.23 9.96 -12.30
C HIS A 210 11.88 10.96 -13.43
N GLY A 211 10.62 11.41 -13.42
CA GLY A 211 10.06 12.48 -14.25
C GLY A 211 9.57 12.04 -15.63
N GLY A 212 9.46 10.74 -15.90
CA GLY A 212 8.98 10.22 -17.18
C GLY A 212 7.53 9.76 -17.14
N ARG A 213 7.10 9.19 -18.27
CA ARG A 213 5.77 8.61 -18.49
C ARG A 213 5.86 7.26 -19.17
N LEU A 214 5.19 6.23 -18.66
CA LEU A 214 4.91 5.00 -19.40
C LEU A 214 3.55 5.14 -20.11
N LEU A 215 3.53 5.08 -21.44
CA LEU A 215 2.30 5.06 -22.23
C LEU A 215 1.92 3.64 -22.62
N LEU A 216 0.71 3.24 -22.21
CA LEU A 216 0.03 2.03 -22.65
C LEU A 216 -1.07 2.40 -23.63
N LYS A 217 -0.88 2.05 -24.90
CA LYS A 217 -1.61 2.65 -26.04
C LYS A 217 -3.03 2.14 -26.18
N LYS A 218 -3.91 3.01 -26.67
CA LYS A 218 -5.31 2.69 -27.00
C LYS A 218 -5.42 1.48 -27.93
N GLY A 219 -6.37 0.60 -27.64
CA GLY A 219 -6.62 -0.62 -28.43
C GLY A 219 -5.50 -1.66 -28.37
N LYS A 220 -4.62 -1.55 -27.37
CA LYS A 220 -3.57 -2.54 -27.08
C LYS A 220 -3.82 -3.18 -25.72
N LYS A 221 -3.45 -4.46 -25.61
CA LYS A 221 -3.52 -5.25 -24.38
C LYS A 221 -2.11 -5.52 -23.87
N TYR A 222 -1.95 -5.52 -22.55
CA TYR A 222 -0.72 -5.76 -21.82
C TYR A 222 -1.01 -6.79 -20.72
N VAL A 223 -0.71 -8.06 -21.00
CA VAL A 223 -0.97 -9.18 -20.10
C VAL A 223 0.12 -9.26 -19.03
N ILE A 224 -0.27 -9.26 -17.76
CA ILE A 224 0.64 -9.39 -16.62
C ILE A 224 0.43 -10.76 -15.98
N GLY A 225 1.41 -11.65 -16.16
CA GLY A 225 1.41 -13.01 -15.62
C GLY A 225 2.40 -13.26 -14.48
N LYS A 226 3.16 -12.25 -14.06
CA LYS A 226 4.12 -12.33 -12.93
C LYS A 226 3.87 -11.22 -11.92
N LYS A 227 4.18 -11.50 -10.66
CA LYS A 227 4.04 -10.53 -9.58
C LYS A 227 5.09 -9.44 -9.74
N LEU A 228 4.71 -8.18 -9.48
CA LEU A 228 5.59 -7.03 -9.68
C LEU A 228 5.75 -6.24 -8.37
N ASP A 229 7.00 -6.10 -7.93
CA ASP A 229 7.37 -5.17 -6.87
C ASP A 229 7.74 -3.83 -7.50
N LEU A 230 6.88 -2.83 -7.32
CA LEU A 230 7.04 -1.47 -7.81
C LEU A 230 7.18 -0.49 -6.62
N SER A 231 7.85 -0.93 -5.54
CA SER A 231 8.08 -0.11 -4.34
C SER A 231 9.12 1.02 -4.48
N PHE A 232 9.73 1.14 -5.67
CA PHE A 232 10.86 2.03 -5.94
C PHE A 232 10.50 3.34 -6.67
N LEU A 233 9.21 3.64 -6.82
CA LEU A 233 8.77 4.73 -7.71
C LEU A 233 9.07 6.11 -7.13
N ASP A 234 9.47 7.02 -8.01
CA ASP A 234 9.81 8.39 -7.67
C ASP A 234 9.55 9.28 -8.88
N ASP A 235 8.48 10.08 -8.81
CA ASP A 235 7.97 10.95 -9.87
C ASP A 235 7.73 10.21 -11.20
N ILE A 236 6.60 9.53 -11.31
CA ILE A 236 6.24 8.76 -12.52
C ILE A 236 4.81 9.02 -12.94
N GLU A 237 4.61 9.04 -14.26
CA GLU A 237 3.29 8.96 -14.87
C GLU A 237 3.09 7.62 -15.58
N VAL A 238 1.91 7.03 -15.44
CA VAL A 238 1.42 5.92 -16.26
C VAL A 238 0.18 6.39 -16.99
N GLN A 239 0.29 6.60 -18.29
CA GLN A 239 -0.84 6.93 -19.15
C GLN A 239 -1.44 5.63 -19.71
N LEU A 240 -2.53 5.19 -19.11
CA LEU A 240 -3.26 3.97 -19.45
C LEU A 240 -4.42 4.30 -20.42
N GLU A 241 -4.18 4.09 -21.71
CA GLU A 241 -5.21 4.20 -22.77
C GLU A 241 -5.67 2.83 -23.29
N GLY A 242 -4.85 1.79 -23.09
CA GLY A 242 -5.12 0.41 -23.47
C GLY A 242 -5.73 -0.41 -22.33
N GLU A 243 -5.48 -1.71 -22.32
CA GLU A 243 -5.90 -2.64 -21.27
C GLU A 243 -4.67 -3.29 -20.64
N ILE A 244 -4.51 -3.18 -19.32
CA ILE A 244 -3.69 -4.10 -18.53
C ILE A 244 -4.61 -5.24 -18.12
N LYS A 245 -4.24 -6.50 -18.40
CA LYS A 245 -5.03 -7.67 -18.01
C LYS A 245 -4.15 -8.65 -17.22
N PHE A 246 -4.54 -9.01 -16.00
CA PHE A 246 -3.86 -10.04 -15.25
C PHE A 246 -4.23 -11.43 -15.75
N THR A 247 -3.30 -12.39 -15.67
CA THR A 247 -3.64 -13.80 -15.91
C THR A 247 -4.48 -14.35 -14.77
N ASP A 248 -5.35 -15.30 -15.08
CA ASP A 248 -6.15 -16.09 -14.14
C ASP A 248 -5.46 -17.40 -13.75
N ASP A 249 -4.12 -17.45 -13.82
CA ASP A 249 -3.33 -18.60 -13.37
C ASP A 249 -3.34 -18.68 -11.83
N ILE A 250 -4.43 -19.23 -11.30
CA ILE A 250 -4.69 -19.33 -9.86
C ILE A 250 -3.52 -20.04 -9.16
N ASP A 251 -3.03 -21.14 -9.71
CA ASP A 251 -1.93 -21.91 -9.11
C ASP A 251 -0.65 -21.07 -9.00
N TYR A 252 -0.30 -20.33 -10.07
CA TYR A 252 0.83 -19.41 -10.02
C TYR A 252 0.64 -18.33 -8.95
N TRP A 253 -0.51 -17.67 -8.89
CA TRP A 253 -0.76 -16.57 -7.97
C TRP A 253 -0.90 -17.02 -6.50
N GLN A 254 -1.43 -18.22 -6.25
CA GLN A 254 -1.38 -18.84 -4.91
C GLN A 254 0.07 -19.06 -4.45
N ALA A 255 0.96 -19.46 -5.35
CA ALA A 255 2.37 -19.68 -5.04
C ALA A 255 3.23 -18.41 -5.06
N ASN A 256 2.84 -17.39 -5.84
CA ASN A 256 3.66 -16.22 -6.14
C ASN A 256 2.86 -14.93 -5.97
N HIS A 257 2.82 -14.44 -4.74
CA HIS A 257 2.13 -13.19 -4.40
C HIS A 257 2.94 -12.34 -3.42
N PHE A 258 2.38 -11.18 -3.09
CA PHE A 258 2.68 -10.43 -1.88
C PHE A 258 1.54 -10.65 -0.89
N TYR A 259 1.87 -10.96 0.36
CA TYR A 259 0.90 -11.34 1.39
C TYR A 259 0.73 -10.22 2.41
N TYR A 260 -0.52 -9.91 2.74
CA TYR A 260 -0.88 -9.01 3.83
C TYR A 260 -1.62 -9.79 4.91
N SER A 261 -1.10 -9.72 6.14
CA SER A 261 -1.69 -10.44 7.28
C SER A 261 -3.05 -9.88 7.68
N PHE A 262 -3.27 -8.58 7.47
CA PHE A 262 -4.55 -7.94 7.72
C PHE A 262 -5.61 -8.57 6.82
N GLN A 263 -6.55 -9.31 7.44
CA GLN A 263 -7.64 -10.03 6.77
C GLN A 263 -7.19 -11.00 5.65
N LYS A 264 -5.96 -11.52 5.76
CA LYS A 264 -5.40 -12.62 4.93
C LYS A 264 -5.56 -12.39 3.42
N SER A 265 -5.09 -11.26 2.90
CA SER A 265 -5.18 -10.92 1.48
C SER A 265 -3.84 -11.11 0.75
N ILE A 266 -3.92 -11.33 -0.56
CA ILE A 266 -2.76 -11.35 -1.45
C ILE A 266 -2.92 -10.28 -2.54
N THR A 267 -1.87 -9.98 -3.31
CA THR A 267 -1.98 -9.05 -4.45
C THR A 267 -1.04 -9.42 -5.60
N PHE A 268 -1.41 -8.98 -6.81
CA PHE A 268 -0.64 -9.10 -8.02
C PHE A 268 0.66 -8.27 -7.99
N TRP A 269 0.61 -7.08 -7.41
CA TRP A 269 1.70 -6.12 -7.44
C TRP A 269 1.63 -5.14 -6.27
N VAL A 270 2.74 -4.45 -5.99
CA VAL A 270 2.81 -3.44 -4.91
C VAL A 270 3.38 -2.16 -5.47
N TRP A 271 2.63 -1.06 -5.39
CA TRP A 271 3.06 0.28 -5.76
C TRP A 271 3.56 1.04 -4.53
N GLY A 272 4.81 1.48 -4.52
CA GLY A 272 5.39 2.20 -3.38
C GLY A 272 6.38 3.26 -3.83
N GLY A 273 6.73 4.16 -2.90
CA GLY A 273 7.55 5.34 -3.20
C GLY A 273 6.72 6.62 -3.26
N GLN A 274 6.98 7.53 -4.20
CA GLN A 274 6.34 8.85 -4.19
C GLN A 274 6.02 9.42 -5.57
N ASP A 275 5.05 10.33 -5.62
CA ASP A 275 4.66 11.08 -6.82
C ASP A 275 4.25 10.15 -7.97
N ILE A 276 3.28 9.27 -7.70
CA ILE A 276 2.80 8.25 -8.62
C ILE A 276 1.48 8.72 -9.23
N LYS A 277 1.46 8.91 -10.54
CA LYS A 277 0.25 9.33 -11.26
C LYS A 277 -0.16 8.34 -12.33
N ILE A 278 -1.36 7.77 -12.21
CA ILE A 278 -1.96 6.89 -13.20
C ILE A 278 -3.16 7.61 -13.81
N PHE A 279 -3.23 7.75 -15.11
CA PHE A 279 -4.35 8.43 -15.76
C PHE A 279 -4.64 7.89 -17.16
N GLY A 280 -5.81 8.19 -17.70
CA GLY A 280 -6.17 7.88 -19.08
C GLY A 280 -7.62 7.48 -19.20
N LYS A 281 -7.94 6.63 -20.17
CA LYS A 281 -9.30 6.08 -20.42
C LYS A 281 -9.30 4.57 -20.61
N GLY A 282 -8.19 3.93 -20.27
CA GLY A 282 -7.97 2.51 -20.42
C GLY A 282 -8.51 1.70 -19.25
N THR A 283 -8.24 0.40 -19.29
CA THR A 283 -8.78 -0.57 -18.33
C THR A 283 -7.67 -1.29 -17.58
N LEU A 284 -7.81 -1.39 -16.27
CA LEU A 284 -7.06 -2.29 -15.40
C LEU A 284 -7.96 -3.48 -15.07
N ASN A 285 -7.70 -4.63 -15.68
CA ASN A 285 -8.56 -5.81 -15.66
C ASN A 285 -7.94 -6.93 -14.81
N GLY A 286 -8.57 -7.25 -13.68
CA GLY A 286 -8.15 -8.31 -12.76
C GLY A 286 -8.46 -9.73 -13.22
N ASN A 287 -9.24 -9.89 -14.30
CA ASN A 287 -9.64 -11.18 -14.86
C ASN A 287 -10.30 -12.11 -13.80
N GLY A 288 -11.18 -11.55 -12.97
CA GLY A 288 -11.72 -12.18 -11.76
C GLY A 288 -12.64 -13.39 -11.91
N GLN A 289 -13.12 -13.75 -13.12
CA GLN A 289 -14.15 -14.78 -13.26
C GLN A 289 -13.75 -16.15 -12.68
N GLU A 290 -12.56 -16.63 -13.02
CA GLU A 290 -12.06 -17.92 -12.51
C GLU A 290 -11.85 -17.87 -10.99
N TRP A 291 -11.48 -16.70 -10.45
CA TRP A 291 -11.36 -16.49 -9.03
C TRP A 291 -12.71 -16.55 -8.31
N TYR A 292 -13.76 -15.98 -8.90
CA TYR A 292 -15.12 -16.07 -8.36
C TYR A 292 -15.60 -17.53 -8.36
N ASN A 293 -15.36 -18.25 -9.45
CA ASN A 293 -15.72 -19.67 -9.57
C ASN A 293 -15.02 -20.52 -8.50
N ALA A 294 -13.70 -20.32 -8.32
CA ALA A 294 -12.90 -21.08 -7.35
C ALA A 294 -13.23 -20.75 -5.88
N PHE A 295 -13.69 -19.52 -5.61
CA PHE A 295 -14.05 -19.06 -4.27
C PHE A 295 -15.52 -19.28 -3.91
N ALA A 296 -16.37 -19.67 -4.85
CA ALA A 296 -17.79 -19.92 -4.60
C ALA A 296 -17.98 -20.88 -3.41
N GLY A 297 -18.82 -20.48 -2.44
CA GLY A 297 -19.08 -21.22 -1.21
C GLY A 297 -18.01 -21.09 -0.11
N ARG A 298 -17.00 -20.23 -0.28
CA ARG A 298 -15.98 -19.91 0.74
C ARG A 298 -16.22 -18.53 1.34
N GLU A 299 -15.56 -18.28 2.47
CA GLU A 299 -15.58 -17.00 3.19
C GLU A 299 -14.16 -16.52 3.51
N VAL A 300 -13.90 -15.21 3.37
CA VAL A 300 -12.53 -14.67 3.47
C VAL A 300 -12.01 -14.73 4.91
N LEU A 301 -12.90 -14.49 5.88
CA LEU A 301 -12.59 -14.49 7.31
C LEU A 301 -12.71 -15.88 7.96
N ASP A 302 -13.01 -16.93 7.20
CA ASP A 302 -12.97 -18.30 7.73
C ASP A 302 -11.54 -18.60 8.23
N PRO A 303 -11.35 -18.98 9.51
CA PRO A 303 -10.05 -19.32 10.04
C PRO A 303 -9.31 -20.41 9.25
N SER A 304 -10.05 -21.35 8.65
CA SER A 304 -9.55 -22.45 7.83
C SER A 304 -9.32 -22.11 6.36
N ASN A 305 -9.65 -20.88 5.93
CA ASN A 305 -9.44 -20.47 4.54
C ASN A 305 -7.94 -20.40 4.21
N THR A 306 -7.53 -21.24 3.26
CA THR A 306 -6.19 -21.27 2.67
C THR A 306 -6.17 -20.78 1.22
N PHE A 307 -7.30 -20.30 0.69
CA PHE A 307 -7.42 -19.79 -0.67
C PHE A 307 -7.56 -18.27 -0.65
N TYR A 308 -6.48 -17.59 -0.99
CA TYR A 308 -6.45 -16.12 -0.99
C TYR A 308 -6.60 -15.58 -2.41
N ARG A 309 -7.33 -14.48 -2.57
CA ARG A 309 -7.56 -13.86 -3.89
C ARG A 309 -6.76 -12.56 -4.00
N PRO A 310 -6.16 -12.27 -5.17
CA PRO A 310 -5.35 -11.07 -5.33
C PRO A 310 -6.20 -9.80 -5.42
N ILE A 311 -5.79 -8.79 -4.65
CA ILE A 311 -6.28 -7.41 -4.74
C ILE A 311 -5.73 -6.76 -6.01
N LEU A 312 -6.57 -6.05 -6.75
CA LEU A 312 -6.24 -5.51 -8.07
C LEU A 312 -5.20 -4.38 -8.02
N PHE A 313 -5.36 -3.43 -7.12
CA PHE A 313 -4.45 -2.28 -6.97
C PHE A 313 -4.08 -2.08 -5.50
N VAL A 314 -2.79 -2.20 -5.20
CA VAL A 314 -2.26 -2.02 -3.85
C VAL A 314 -1.18 -0.96 -3.85
N THR A 315 -1.31 -0.01 -2.92
CA THR A 315 -0.19 0.86 -2.55
C THR A 315 0.35 0.46 -1.19
N ASP A 316 1.67 0.47 -1.03
CA ASP A 316 2.32 0.24 0.25
C ASP A 316 3.52 1.17 0.42
N ASN A 317 3.56 1.89 1.55
CA ASN A 317 4.59 2.89 1.83
C ASN A 317 4.73 3.89 0.67
N ALA A 318 3.58 4.43 0.27
CA ALA A 318 3.44 5.34 -0.87
C ALA A 318 3.05 6.75 -0.41
N THR A 319 3.44 7.78 -1.15
CA THR A 319 3.06 9.17 -0.87
C THR A 319 2.71 9.92 -2.15
N ARG A 320 1.63 10.70 -2.15
CA ARG A 320 1.15 11.46 -3.32
C ARG A 320 0.86 10.54 -4.51
N VAL A 321 -0.17 9.71 -4.35
CA VAL A 321 -0.66 8.80 -5.40
C VAL A 321 -1.95 9.35 -5.99
N SER A 322 -2.04 9.51 -7.31
CA SER A 322 -3.27 9.95 -7.97
C SER A 322 -3.66 9.03 -9.11
N VAL A 323 -4.92 8.58 -9.13
CA VAL A 323 -5.51 7.76 -10.19
C VAL A 323 -6.69 8.49 -10.82
N GLU A 324 -6.71 8.60 -12.15
CA GLU A 324 -7.69 9.43 -12.86
C GLU A 324 -8.24 8.80 -14.15
N GLY A 325 -9.56 8.80 -14.34
CA GLY A 325 -10.20 8.54 -15.64
C GLY A 325 -10.24 7.07 -16.10
N ILE A 326 -9.55 6.16 -15.41
CA ILE A 326 -9.43 4.76 -15.82
C ILE A 326 -10.63 3.92 -15.35
N THR A 327 -10.81 2.77 -15.99
CA THR A 327 -11.73 1.73 -15.52
C THR A 327 -10.96 0.60 -14.82
N GLN A 328 -11.38 0.22 -13.63
CA GLN A 328 -10.95 -0.98 -12.92
C GLN A 328 -12.05 -2.04 -13.11
N LEU A 329 -11.66 -3.21 -13.62
CA LEU A 329 -12.60 -4.23 -14.06
C LEU A 329 -12.27 -5.59 -13.46
N ASN A 330 -13.27 -6.25 -12.92
CA ASN A 330 -13.25 -7.64 -12.46
C ASN A 330 -12.08 -7.95 -11.54
N SER A 331 -11.95 -7.18 -10.45
CA SER A 331 -11.00 -7.51 -9.38
C SER A 331 -11.35 -8.87 -8.77
N PRO A 332 -10.37 -9.78 -8.58
CA PRO A 332 -10.62 -11.08 -7.93
C PRO A 332 -11.09 -10.97 -6.48
N CYS A 333 -10.70 -9.91 -5.78
CA CYS A 333 -11.03 -9.57 -4.40
C CYS A 333 -11.22 -8.04 -4.31
N TRP A 334 -10.86 -7.41 -3.20
CA TRP A 334 -10.83 -5.94 -3.06
C TRP A 334 -10.15 -5.30 -4.27
N THR A 335 -10.68 -4.17 -4.72
CA THR A 335 -10.20 -3.48 -5.92
C THR A 335 -9.01 -2.60 -5.58
N ASN A 336 -9.16 -1.73 -4.58
CA ASN A 336 -8.10 -0.82 -4.14
C ASN A 336 -7.80 -1.04 -2.65
N PHE A 337 -6.54 -1.29 -2.30
CA PHE A 337 -6.11 -1.35 -0.91
C PHE A 337 -4.88 -0.49 -0.67
N PHE A 338 -5.02 0.49 0.21
CA PHE A 338 -3.94 1.43 0.54
C PHE A 338 -3.35 1.09 1.90
N VAL A 339 -2.04 0.86 1.96
CA VAL A 339 -1.33 0.46 3.17
C VAL A 339 -0.21 1.44 3.46
N ARG A 340 -0.18 2.04 4.66
CA ARG A 340 0.88 3.01 5.03
C ARG A 340 1.06 4.09 3.94
N THR A 341 -0.06 4.58 3.42
CA THR A 341 -0.08 5.51 2.28
C THR A 341 -0.49 6.90 2.76
N LYS A 342 0.15 7.93 2.19
CA LYS A 342 -0.18 9.32 2.47
C LYS A 342 -0.56 10.07 1.20
N ASP A 343 -1.62 10.87 1.27
CA ASP A 343 -2.12 11.69 0.16
C ASP A 343 -2.42 10.85 -1.10
N VAL A 344 -3.48 10.04 -1.03
CA VAL A 344 -3.97 9.22 -2.16
C VAL A 344 -5.30 9.75 -2.68
N SER A 345 -5.43 9.91 -4.00
CA SER A 345 -6.62 10.48 -4.63
C SER A 345 -7.09 9.69 -5.85
N PHE A 346 -8.40 9.50 -5.97
CA PHE A 346 -9.08 8.91 -7.13
C PHE A 346 -10.10 9.91 -7.68
N ASP A 347 -10.11 10.13 -8.99
CA ASP A 347 -11.01 11.06 -9.68
C ASP A 347 -11.50 10.49 -11.02
N ASP A 348 -12.79 10.55 -11.32
CA ASP A 348 -13.37 10.03 -12.58
C ASP A 348 -13.05 8.54 -12.84
N VAL A 349 -13.10 7.72 -11.79
CA VAL A 349 -12.78 6.28 -11.87
C VAL A 349 -14.05 5.43 -11.92
N PHE A 350 -14.02 4.39 -12.74
CA PHE A 350 -15.10 3.40 -12.83
C PHE A 350 -14.61 2.06 -12.29
N ILE A 351 -15.30 1.49 -11.31
CA ILE A 351 -14.98 0.20 -10.72
C ILE A 351 -16.15 -0.76 -10.97
N ASN A 352 -15.90 -1.85 -11.66
CA ASN A 352 -16.92 -2.83 -11.97
C ASN A 352 -16.45 -4.26 -11.69
N ALA A 353 -17.31 -5.10 -11.13
CA ALA A 353 -17.07 -6.53 -11.00
C ALA A 353 -18.32 -7.30 -11.44
N TYR A 354 -18.19 -8.04 -12.55
CA TYR A 354 -19.28 -8.82 -13.12
C TYR A 354 -18.94 -10.29 -13.16
N SER A 355 -19.89 -11.12 -12.75
CA SER A 355 -19.81 -12.56 -12.94
C SER A 355 -20.70 -13.01 -14.09
N THR A 356 -20.17 -13.88 -14.94
CA THR A 356 -20.93 -14.62 -15.96
C THR A 356 -21.56 -15.90 -15.39
N ASN A 357 -21.39 -16.16 -14.09
CA ASN A 357 -21.90 -17.33 -13.39
C ASN A 357 -22.71 -16.90 -12.16
N ILE A 358 -24.02 -17.09 -12.21
CA ILE A 358 -24.94 -16.68 -11.14
C ILE A 358 -24.66 -17.38 -9.79
N SER A 359 -24.04 -18.56 -9.81
CA SER A 359 -23.65 -19.30 -8.60
C SER A 359 -22.30 -18.88 -8.03
N ALA A 360 -21.59 -17.96 -8.70
CA ALA A 360 -20.27 -17.47 -8.31
C ALA A 360 -20.23 -15.95 -8.43
N LEU A 361 -20.87 -15.26 -7.49
CA LEU A 361 -20.91 -13.80 -7.44
C LEU A 361 -19.54 -13.21 -7.08
N PRO A 362 -19.24 -11.96 -7.49
CA PRO A 362 -17.99 -11.27 -7.16
C PRO A 362 -17.93 -10.85 -5.69
N LYS A 363 -17.82 -11.82 -4.77
CA LYS A 363 -17.75 -11.59 -3.32
C LYS A 363 -16.49 -10.81 -2.92
N ASN A 364 -16.59 -9.93 -1.93
CA ASN A 364 -15.46 -9.16 -1.39
C ASN A 364 -14.70 -8.41 -2.49
N THR A 365 -15.44 -7.76 -3.40
CA THR A 365 -14.87 -6.95 -4.49
C THR A 365 -14.88 -5.46 -4.15
N ASP A 366 -14.68 -5.15 -2.87
CA ASP A 366 -14.70 -3.83 -2.25
C ASP A 366 -14.04 -2.76 -3.14
N GLY A 367 -14.65 -1.57 -3.22
CA GLY A 367 -14.17 -0.50 -4.08
C GLY A 367 -12.87 0.11 -3.56
N PHE A 368 -12.88 0.51 -2.29
CA PHE A 368 -11.77 1.19 -1.63
C PHE A 368 -11.60 0.73 -0.19
N ASP A 369 -10.45 0.12 0.11
CA ASP A 369 -10.01 -0.23 1.45
C ASP A 369 -8.73 0.52 1.82
N SER A 370 -8.53 0.77 3.11
CA SER A 370 -7.32 1.44 3.61
C SER A 370 -6.89 0.89 4.95
N TYR A 371 -5.58 0.92 5.23
CA TYR A 371 -4.99 0.50 6.49
C TYR A 371 -3.74 1.33 6.80
N ASN A 372 -3.80 2.13 7.86
CA ASN A 372 -2.78 3.16 8.19
C ASN A 372 -2.62 4.19 7.06
N VAL A 373 -3.64 5.00 6.81
CA VAL A 373 -3.66 5.98 5.71
C VAL A 373 -3.98 7.38 6.21
N ASP A 374 -3.26 8.37 5.71
CA ASP A 374 -3.50 9.79 6.02
C ASP A 374 -3.73 10.56 4.72
N GLY A 375 -4.93 11.11 4.54
CA GLY A 375 -5.31 11.81 3.31
C GLY A 375 -5.78 10.85 2.22
N LEU A 376 -7.08 10.54 2.22
CA LEU A 376 -7.74 9.71 1.19
C LEU A 376 -8.88 10.51 0.55
N SER A 377 -8.75 10.78 -0.75
CA SER A 377 -9.75 11.51 -1.54
C SER A 377 -10.35 10.63 -2.64
N VAL A 378 -11.67 10.54 -2.72
CA VAL A 378 -12.38 9.83 -3.80
C VAL A 378 -13.46 10.73 -4.38
N THR A 379 -13.31 11.13 -5.64
CA THR A 379 -14.25 12.03 -6.32
C THR A 379 -14.75 11.46 -7.64
N ASN A 380 -15.97 11.83 -8.03
CA ASN A 380 -16.53 11.55 -9.35
C ASN A 380 -16.42 10.07 -9.75
N THR A 381 -16.69 9.16 -8.81
CA THR A 381 -16.37 7.73 -8.96
C THR A 381 -17.65 6.90 -9.02
N ARG A 382 -17.66 5.89 -9.87
CA ARG A 382 -18.78 4.95 -10.04
C ARG A 382 -18.34 3.53 -9.71
N VAL A 383 -19.07 2.86 -8.82
CA VAL A 383 -18.76 1.53 -8.31
C VAL A 383 -19.96 0.61 -8.47
N ASP A 384 -19.77 -0.53 -9.14
CA ASP A 384 -20.77 -1.59 -9.34
C ASP A 384 -20.11 -2.96 -9.11
N ILE A 385 -20.20 -3.44 -7.87
CA ILE A 385 -19.43 -4.57 -7.34
C ILE A 385 -20.31 -5.41 -6.40
N GLY A 386 -19.73 -6.41 -5.73
CA GLY A 386 -20.44 -7.32 -4.81
C GLY A 386 -20.08 -7.19 -3.33
N ASP A 387 -19.51 -6.07 -2.88
CA ASP A 387 -19.22 -5.79 -1.45
C ASP A 387 -19.16 -4.28 -1.16
N ASP A 388 -18.51 -3.82 -0.09
CA ASP A 388 -18.48 -2.40 0.31
C ASP A 388 -17.98 -1.47 -0.82
N CYS A 389 -18.71 -0.38 -1.07
CA CYS A 389 -18.33 0.63 -2.06
C CYS A 389 -17.07 1.40 -1.61
N PHE A 390 -17.02 1.74 -0.33
CA PHE A 390 -15.92 2.47 0.30
C PHE A 390 -15.83 2.02 1.76
N SER A 391 -14.67 1.51 2.17
CA SER A 391 -14.48 0.75 3.41
C SER A 391 -13.14 1.04 4.10
N PRO A 392 -12.93 2.25 4.66
CA PRO A 392 -11.70 2.53 5.36
C PRO A 392 -11.58 1.63 6.60
N LYS A 393 -10.43 1.00 6.77
CA LYS A 393 -10.14 0.10 7.90
C LYS A 393 -9.29 0.86 8.94
N PRO A 394 -8.65 0.20 9.93
CA PRO A 394 -7.95 0.90 10.98
C PRO A 394 -6.91 1.93 10.55
N ASN A 395 -6.84 2.98 11.36
CA ASN A 395 -5.88 4.07 11.29
C ASN A 395 -5.95 4.85 9.98
N THR A 396 -7.17 5.14 9.53
CA THR A 396 -7.41 6.00 8.36
C THR A 396 -7.95 7.35 8.79
N THR A 397 -7.25 8.42 8.43
CA THR A 397 -7.60 9.80 8.79
C THR A 397 -7.66 10.73 7.59
N ASN A 398 -8.41 11.83 7.73
CA ASN A 398 -8.51 12.90 6.73
C ASN A 398 -9.06 12.35 5.40
N ILE A 399 -10.31 11.92 5.47
CA ILE A 399 -11.03 11.30 4.36
C ILE A 399 -11.97 12.33 3.73
N PHE A 400 -11.92 12.46 2.41
CA PHE A 400 -12.84 13.27 1.63
C PHE A 400 -13.44 12.43 0.49
N VAL A 401 -14.76 12.33 0.44
CA VAL A 401 -15.49 11.64 -0.63
C VAL A 401 -16.56 12.57 -1.16
N GLN A 402 -16.62 12.74 -2.48
CA GLN A 402 -17.64 13.56 -3.13
C GLN A 402 -18.09 12.96 -4.46
N ASN A 403 -19.39 12.98 -4.75
CA ASN A 403 -19.93 12.49 -6.02
C ASN A 403 -19.56 11.02 -6.27
N LEU A 404 -19.93 10.17 -5.30
CA LEU A 404 -19.72 8.73 -5.34
C LEU A 404 -21.04 8.04 -5.67
N TRP A 405 -21.03 7.21 -6.71
CA TRP A 405 -22.17 6.39 -7.10
C TRP A 405 -21.86 4.92 -6.85
N CYS A 406 -22.71 4.24 -6.09
CA CYS A 406 -22.54 2.87 -5.65
C CYS A 406 -23.77 2.03 -6.04
N ASN A 407 -23.56 0.88 -6.66
CA ASN A 407 -24.62 -0.06 -7.03
C ASN A 407 -24.26 -1.49 -6.65
N ASN A 408 -25.24 -2.26 -6.17
CA ASN A 408 -25.08 -3.65 -5.73
C ASN A 408 -24.07 -3.85 -4.59
N THR A 409 -23.75 -2.78 -3.84
CA THR A 409 -22.69 -2.78 -2.83
C THR A 409 -23.20 -3.08 -1.42
N HIS A 410 -22.27 -3.32 -0.49
CA HIS A 410 -22.56 -3.33 0.96
C HIS A 410 -22.46 -1.94 1.61
N GLY A 411 -22.48 -0.89 0.81
CA GLY A 411 -22.61 0.49 1.27
C GLY A 411 -21.30 1.25 1.39
N VAL A 412 -21.42 2.48 1.90
CA VAL A 412 -20.29 3.30 2.34
C VAL A 412 -20.11 3.03 3.83
N SER A 413 -19.12 2.20 4.14
CA SER A 413 -19.01 1.48 5.40
C SER A 413 -17.71 1.83 6.13
N MET A 414 -17.74 2.56 7.23
CA MET A 414 -16.52 2.75 8.02
C MET A 414 -16.20 1.47 8.79
N GLY A 415 -15.00 0.95 8.60
CA GLY A 415 -14.49 -0.24 9.26
C GLY A 415 -14.65 -1.54 8.45
N SER A 416 -14.70 -2.70 9.09
CA SER A 416 -14.73 -2.86 10.54
C SER A 416 -13.41 -2.54 11.23
N ILE A 417 -13.49 -2.00 12.43
CA ILE A 417 -12.35 -1.73 13.32
C ILE A 417 -12.52 -2.39 14.68
N GLY A 418 -11.42 -2.50 15.45
CA GLY A 418 -11.39 -3.18 16.74
C GLY A 418 -11.22 -4.69 16.60
N GLN A 419 -10.73 -5.19 15.47
CA GLN A 419 -10.70 -6.64 15.22
C GLN A 419 -9.68 -7.40 16.08
N TYR A 420 -8.51 -6.80 16.32
CA TYR A 420 -7.36 -7.51 16.88
C TYR A 420 -7.07 -7.13 18.32
N SER A 421 -6.95 -8.14 19.19
CA SER A 421 -6.72 -7.96 20.62
C SER A 421 -5.59 -6.99 20.97
N GLY A 422 -5.91 -6.02 21.84
CA GLY A 422 -4.95 -5.04 22.36
C GLY A 422 -4.49 -3.98 21.36
N VAL A 423 -5.08 -3.94 20.15
CA VAL A 423 -4.80 -2.92 19.14
C VAL A 423 -5.81 -1.79 19.28
N GLU A 424 -5.32 -0.55 19.29
CA GLU A 424 -6.15 0.64 19.12
C GLU A 424 -6.32 0.90 17.62
N ASP A 425 -7.57 0.94 17.16
CA ASP A 425 -7.92 1.26 15.79
C ASP A 425 -8.72 2.57 15.73
N ILE A 426 -8.35 3.48 14.82
CA ILE A 426 -9.07 4.75 14.65
C ILE A 426 -9.56 4.98 13.21
N ILE A 427 -10.68 5.66 13.06
CA ILE A 427 -11.09 6.33 11.81
C ILE A 427 -11.54 7.74 12.17
N GLU A 428 -10.88 8.78 11.63
CA GLU A 428 -11.16 10.16 12.05
C GLU A 428 -11.13 11.19 10.91
N ASN A 429 -11.92 12.25 11.06
CA ASN A 429 -12.01 13.39 10.14
C ASN A 429 -12.46 12.94 8.75
N VAL A 430 -13.74 12.57 8.67
CA VAL A 430 -14.36 12.01 7.47
C VAL A 430 -15.46 12.93 6.98
N TRP A 431 -15.34 13.37 5.73
CA TRP A 431 -16.37 14.15 5.05
C TRP A 431 -16.79 13.43 3.78
N ILE A 432 -18.04 12.99 3.74
CA ILE A 432 -18.62 12.24 2.62
C ILE A 432 -19.88 12.98 2.17
N GLU A 433 -19.88 13.48 0.95
CA GLU A 433 -21.01 14.26 0.43
C GLU A 433 -21.42 13.86 -1.00
N ASN A 434 -22.70 14.09 -1.33
CA ASN A 434 -23.26 13.80 -2.65
C ASN A 434 -23.00 12.33 -3.06
N VAL A 435 -23.64 11.41 -2.35
CA VAL A 435 -23.51 9.97 -2.56
C VAL A 435 -24.83 9.39 -3.06
N THR A 436 -24.77 8.50 -4.05
CA THR A 436 -25.92 7.72 -4.52
C THR A 436 -25.67 6.24 -4.27
N LEU A 437 -26.59 5.59 -3.55
CA LEU A 437 -26.53 4.18 -3.19
C LEU A 437 -27.76 3.45 -3.74
N LEU A 438 -27.54 2.49 -4.63
CA LEU A 438 -28.60 1.75 -5.31
C LEU A 438 -28.45 0.24 -5.09
N ASN A 439 -29.58 -0.45 -4.90
CA ASN A 439 -29.66 -1.92 -4.93
C ASN A 439 -28.68 -2.60 -3.94
N GLY A 440 -28.37 -1.95 -2.83
CA GLY A 440 -27.34 -2.39 -1.88
C GLY A 440 -27.89 -3.11 -0.65
N GLU A 441 -26.99 -3.77 0.09
CA GLU A 441 -27.33 -4.32 1.40
C GLU A 441 -27.42 -3.20 2.46
N ASN A 442 -26.46 -2.27 2.45
CA ASN A 442 -26.43 -1.18 3.40
C ASN A 442 -26.21 0.15 2.68
N GLY A 443 -26.70 1.24 3.26
CA GLY A 443 -26.43 2.58 2.77
C GLY A 443 -25.16 3.14 3.40
N VAL A 444 -25.32 4.04 4.37
CA VAL A 444 -24.21 4.55 5.19
C VAL A 444 -24.09 3.72 6.45
N ARG A 445 -22.88 3.20 6.73
CA ARG A 445 -22.67 2.19 7.76
C ARG A 445 -21.42 2.45 8.58
N LEU A 446 -21.49 2.19 9.89
CA LEU A 446 -20.34 2.16 10.81
C LEU A 446 -20.26 0.77 11.45
N LYS A 447 -19.08 0.14 11.45
CA LYS A 447 -18.90 -1.24 11.94
C LYS A 447 -17.74 -1.35 12.92
N ALA A 448 -18.00 -1.93 14.09
CA ALA A 448 -16.98 -2.29 15.06
C ALA A 448 -17.14 -3.73 15.56
N TRP A 449 -16.01 -4.41 15.76
CA TRP A 449 -15.98 -5.77 16.28
C TRP A 449 -16.38 -5.85 17.75
N ALA A 450 -17.05 -6.93 18.11
CA ALA A 450 -17.30 -7.39 19.48
C ALA A 450 -16.75 -8.82 19.67
N GLY A 451 -16.57 -9.27 20.92
CA GLY A 451 -16.07 -10.61 21.25
C GLY A 451 -14.89 -10.66 22.22
N GLU A 452 -14.45 -11.87 22.58
CA GLU A 452 -13.46 -12.11 23.65
C GLU A 452 -12.06 -11.52 23.41
N ASN A 453 -11.61 -11.48 22.14
CA ASN A 453 -10.23 -11.18 21.77
C ASN A 453 -10.15 -10.00 20.77
N ILE A 454 -10.93 -8.96 21.06
CA ILE A 454 -11.03 -7.76 20.22
C ILE A 454 -10.09 -6.64 20.67
N GLY A 455 -9.87 -5.69 19.76
CA GLY A 455 -9.22 -4.41 20.03
C GLY A 455 -10.19 -3.38 20.61
N PHE A 456 -9.75 -2.13 20.61
CA PHE A 456 -10.51 -0.98 21.08
C PHE A 456 -10.23 0.21 20.16
N GLY A 457 -10.90 1.34 20.36
CA GLY A 457 -10.55 2.56 19.63
C GLY A 457 -11.73 3.47 19.39
N ARG A 458 -11.78 4.12 18.23
CA ARG A 458 -12.86 5.08 17.92
C ARG A 458 -13.09 5.33 16.42
N ILE A 459 -14.34 5.63 16.10
CA ILE A 459 -14.71 6.35 14.86
C ILE A 459 -15.22 7.73 15.30
N ASN A 460 -14.57 8.79 14.82
CA ASN A 460 -14.82 10.13 15.34
C ASN A 460 -14.81 11.20 14.25
N ASN A 461 -15.70 12.19 14.36
CA ASN A 461 -15.80 13.31 13.43
C ASN A 461 -16.07 12.82 11.99
N VAL A 462 -17.26 12.25 11.79
CA VAL A 462 -17.73 11.72 10.51
C VAL A 462 -18.99 12.46 10.09
N THR A 463 -19.01 12.98 8.87
CA THR A 463 -20.22 13.55 8.26
C THR A 463 -20.55 12.80 6.98
N TYR A 464 -21.78 12.28 6.91
CA TYR A 464 -22.45 11.87 5.69
C TYR A 464 -23.47 12.94 5.33
N LYS A 465 -23.34 13.53 4.15
CA LYS A 465 -24.19 14.63 3.70
C LYS A 465 -24.72 14.41 2.29
N ASP A 466 -25.95 14.81 2.02
CA ASP A 466 -26.56 14.76 0.68
C ASP A 466 -26.49 13.33 0.10
N VAL A 467 -27.14 12.37 0.78
CA VAL A 467 -27.10 10.95 0.40
C VAL A 467 -28.45 10.53 -0.18
N HIS A 468 -28.44 10.08 -1.43
CA HIS A 468 -29.59 9.48 -2.09
C HIS A 468 -29.52 7.95 -2.00
N ILE A 469 -30.56 7.32 -1.46
CA ILE A 469 -30.65 5.87 -1.27
C ILE A 469 -31.85 5.33 -2.03
N GLU A 470 -31.66 4.29 -2.84
CA GLU A 470 -32.76 3.59 -3.52
C GLU A 470 -32.59 2.08 -3.41
N ASN A 471 -33.69 1.38 -3.12
CA ASN A 471 -33.74 -0.08 -3.08
C ASN A 471 -32.59 -0.72 -2.26
N THR A 472 -32.30 -0.14 -1.09
CA THR A 472 -31.23 -0.61 -0.19
C THR A 472 -31.80 -1.20 1.09
N ASP A 473 -31.29 -2.36 1.54
CA ASP A 473 -31.91 -3.12 2.65
C ASP A 473 -31.85 -2.38 3.99
N ALA A 474 -30.67 -1.87 4.37
CA ALA A 474 -30.45 -1.13 5.61
C ALA A 474 -29.83 0.26 5.32
N PRO A 475 -30.65 1.32 5.15
CA PRO A 475 -30.16 2.62 4.69
C PRO A 475 -29.13 3.29 5.62
N ILE A 476 -29.36 3.27 6.94
CA ILE A 476 -28.47 3.88 7.94
C ILE A 476 -28.16 2.83 9.01
N VAL A 477 -26.87 2.52 9.22
CA VAL A 477 -26.46 1.45 10.14
C VAL A 477 -25.31 1.89 11.03
N LEU A 478 -25.45 1.64 12.33
CA LEU A 478 -24.36 1.67 13.30
C LEU A 478 -24.37 0.32 14.03
N ASP A 479 -23.37 -0.49 13.74
CA ASP A 479 -23.24 -1.87 14.22
C ASP A 479 -21.95 -2.04 15.02
N GLN A 480 -22.10 -2.35 16.31
CA GLN A 480 -20.99 -2.65 17.22
C GLN A 480 -21.03 -4.11 17.74
N CYS A 481 -21.67 -5.01 16.98
CA CYS A 481 -21.72 -6.45 17.19
C CYS A 481 -21.27 -7.20 15.91
N TYR A 482 -20.28 -6.65 15.21
CA TYR A 482 -19.71 -7.21 13.98
C TYR A 482 -18.75 -8.38 14.31
N PHE A 483 -18.60 -9.47 13.54
CA PHE A 483 -19.18 -9.96 12.28
C PHE A 483 -19.86 -11.31 12.56
N ASN A 484 -21.20 -11.36 12.49
CA ASN A 484 -21.98 -12.57 12.83
C ASN A 484 -21.71 -13.11 14.25
N VAL A 485 -21.41 -12.21 15.18
CA VAL A 485 -21.32 -12.54 16.61
C VAL A 485 -22.75 -12.63 17.14
N ASP A 486 -23.09 -13.70 17.85
CA ASP A 486 -24.42 -13.83 18.43
C ASP A 486 -24.67 -12.82 19.55
N ALA A 487 -25.93 -12.49 19.79
CA ALA A 487 -26.32 -11.45 20.74
C ALA A 487 -25.85 -11.76 22.18
N ASP A 488 -25.83 -13.02 22.61
CA ASP A 488 -25.37 -13.40 23.94
C ASP A 488 -23.86 -13.16 24.07
N THR A 489 -23.09 -13.50 23.04
CA THR A 489 -21.65 -13.23 22.97
C THR A 489 -21.37 -11.72 22.96
N CYS A 490 -22.12 -10.92 22.20
CA CYS A 490 -21.98 -9.46 22.22
C CYS A 490 -22.36 -8.83 23.57
N ALA A 491 -23.42 -9.34 24.22
CA ALA A 491 -23.80 -8.87 25.55
C ALA A 491 -22.74 -9.20 26.61
N LYS A 492 -22.08 -10.36 26.48
CA LYS A 492 -21.01 -10.79 27.38
C LYS A 492 -19.67 -10.10 27.11
N TYR A 493 -19.37 -9.84 25.84
CA TYR A 493 -18.11 -9.25 25.37
C TYR A 493 -18.38 -8.11 24.38
N PRO A 494 -18.95 -7.00 24.86
CA PRO A 494 -19.34 -5.87 24.02
C PRO A 494 -18.11 -5.18 23.40
N SER A 495 -18.34 -4.49 22.29
CA SER A 495 -17.32 -3.68 21.64
C SER A 495 -16.83 -2.57 22.56
N SER A 496 -15.55 -2.23 22.40
CA SER A 496 -14.87 -1.12 23.11
C SER A 496 -14.45 -0.01 22.14
N VAL A 497 -15.15 0.14 21.02
CA VAL A 497 -14.90 1.17 20.02
C VAL A 497 -15.90 2.30 20.22
N ASN A 498 -15.43 3.52 20.47
CA ASN A 498 -16.32 4.67 20.66
C ASN A 498 -16.74 5.27 19.32
N PHE A 499 -18.02 5.64 19.16
CA PHE A 499 -18.50 6.37 17.99
C PHE A 499 -18.95 7.77 18.40
N THR A 500 -18.20 8.81 18.03
CA THR A 500 -18.45 10.17 18.51
C THR A 500 -18.48 11.20 17.40
N ASN A 501 -19.34 12.21 17.51
CA ASN A 501 -19.43 13.30 16.54
C ASN A 501 -19.72 12.77 15.12
N ILE A 502 -20.85 12.07 14.97
CA ILE A 502 -21.30 11.47 13.72
C ILE A 502 -22.53 12.22 13.24
N ASN A 503 -22.45 12.82 12.05
CA ASN A 503 -23.56 13.56 11.45
C ASN A 503 -24.07 12.83 10.21
N PHE A 504 -25.38 12.62 10.16
CA PHE A 504 -26.12 12.16 9.00
C PHE A 504 -27.06 13.28 8.57
N GLU A 505 -26.74 13.95 7.47
CA GLU A 505 -27.41 15.16 7.01
C GLU A 505 -28.01 14.96 5.60
N ASN A 506 -29.29 15.28 5.42
CA ASN A 506 -29.96 15.23 4.13
C ASN A 506 -29.84 13.84 3.45
N ILE A 507 -30.38 12.81 4.10
CA ILE A 507 -30.44 11.44 3.58
C ILE A 507 -31.87 11.16 3.13
N HIS A 508 -32.07 10.83 1.85
CA HIS A 508 -33.41 10.70 1.28
C HIS A 508 -33.53 9.54 0.29
N GLY A 509 -34.77 9.09 0.06
CA GLY A 509 -35.11 8.08 -0.94
C GLY A 509 -35.90 6.89 -0.39
N THR A 510 -35.53 5.67 -0.76
CA THR A 510 -36.31 4.45 -0.45
C THR A 510 -35.41 3.28 -0.01
N SER A 511 -35.81 2.62 1.08
CA SER A 511 -35.30 1.28 1.42
C SER A 511 -35.90 0.22 0.50
N SER A 512 -35.32 -0.98 0.46
CA SER A 512 -35.88 -2.13 -0.28
C SER A 512 -37.14 -2.70 0.38
N GLY A 513 -37.37 -2.40 1.66
CA GLY A 513 -38.44 -2.98 2.48
C GLY A 513 -38.15 -4.35 3.07
N LYS A 514 -36.96 -4.93 2.83
CA LYS A 514 -36.55 -6.23 3.39
C LYS A 514 -36.59 -6.23 4.93
N ASN A 515 -36.24 -5.11 5.55
CA ASN A 515 -36.27 -4.91 7.00
C ASN A 515 -37.57 -4.23 7.47
N GLY A 516 -38.66 -4.38 6.71
CA GLY A 516 -39.95 -3.77 7.02
C GLY A 516 -39.85 -2.25 7.00
N LYS A 517 -40.28 -1.60 8.08
CA LYS A 517 -40.32 -0.12 8.20
C LYS A 517 -39.02 0.49 8.72
N VAL A 518 -38.06 -0.33 9.15
CA VAL A 518 -36.80 0.13 9.73
C VAL A 518 -35.94 0.73 8.61
N ILE A 519 -35.66 2.04 8.70
CA ILE A 519 -34.77 2.76 7.78
C ILE A 519 -33.43 3.13 8.43
N GLY A 520 -33.35 3.04 9.75
CA GLY A 520 -32.12 3.22 10.50
C GLY A 520 -32.05 2.27 11.70
N ASP A 521 -30.91 1.61 11.86
CA ASP A 521 -30.58 0.82 13.05
C ASP A 521 -29.26 1.35 13.62
N LEU A 522 -29.36 2.08 14.73
CA LEU A 522 -28.23 2.69 15.39
C LEU A 522 -28.05 2.14 16.81
N THR A 523 -27.39 0.99 16.88
CA THR A 523 -27.24 0.24 18.13
C THR A 523 -25.81 0.35 18.66
N CYS A 524 -25.65 1.11 19.75
CA CYS A 524 -24.37 1.27 20.43
C CYS A 524 -24.11 0.14 21.45
N SER A 525 -22.85 -0.27 21.56
CA SER A 525 -22.39 -1.26 22.51
C SER A 525 -22.35 -0.69 23.94
N PRO A 526 -22.71 -1.46 24.98
CA PRO A 526 -22.78 -0.95 26.36
C PRO A 526 -21.42 -0.55 26.96
N ASN A 527 -20.29 -1.03 26.42
CA ASN A 527 -18.94 -0.64 26.84
C ASN A 527 -18.33 0.46 25.96
N ALA A 528 -19.05 0.94 24.96
CA ALA A 528 -18.63 2.01 24.07
C ALA A 528 -19.30 3.33 24.47
N VAL A 529 -18.64 4.43 24.14
CA VAL A 529 -19.23 5.77 24.20
C VAL A 529 -19.80 6.10 22.81
N CYS A 530 -21.11 6.27 22.73
CA CYS A 530 -21.79 6.85 21.58
C CYS A 530 -22.41 8.19 21.96
N SER A 531 -21.86 9.29 21.46
CA SER A 531 -22.32 10.65 21.80
C SER A 531 -22.10 11.64 20.66
N GLY A 532 -23.00 12.61 20.52
CA GLY A 532 -22.96 13.56 19.40
C GLY A 532 -23.22 12.86 18.07
N ILE A 533 -24.16 11.90 18.07
CA ILE A 533 -24.67 11.26 16.86
C ILE A 533 -25.95 12.00 16.50
N GLN A 534 -25.98 12.61 15.32
CA GLN A 534 -27.08 13.47 14.88
C GLN A 534 -27.61 13.00 13.53
N LEU A 535 -28.93 12.85 13.46
CA LEU A 535 -29.68 12.66 12.23
C LEU A 535 -30.48 13.95 11.97
N SER A 536 -30.35 14.51 10.78
CA SER A 536 -31.09 15.71 10.37
C SER A 536 -31.49 15.62 8.90
N GLU A 537 -32.73 16.02 8.60
CA GLU A 537 -33.27 15.99 7.24
C GLU A 537 -33.25 14.55 6.65
N ILE A 538 -33.78 13.60 7.42
CA ILE A 538 -33.91 12.20 7.00
C ILE A 538 -35.29 11.98 6.37
N ASP A 539 -35.31 11.79 5.05
CA ASP A 539 -36.51 11.53 4.24
C ASP A 539 -36.38 10.20 3.48
N VAL A 540 -36.15 9.12 4.23
CA VAL A 540 -36.10 7.76 3.70
C VAL A 540 -37.42 7.05 3.99
N THR A 541 -38.02 6.51 2.94
CA THR A 541 -39.29 5.78 3.03
C THR A 541 -39.10 4.28 2.89
N SER A 542 -40.11 3.49 3.28
CA SER A 542 -40.14 2.05 3.08
C SER A 542 -41.40 1.63 2.30
N PRO A 543 -41.28 0.69 1.34
CA PRO A 543 -42.44 0.14 0.65
C PRO A 543 -43.33 -0.71 1.57
N ALA A 544 -42.91 -1.03 2.80
CA ALA A 544 -43.72 -1.75 3.79
C ALA A 544 -44.92 -0.92 4.33
N GLY A 545 -45.00 0.37 4.00
CA GLY A 545 -46.13 1.24 4.29
C GLY A 545 -46.18 1.77 5.73
N GLY A 546 -46.81 2.93 5.90
CA GLY A 546 -46.84 3.67 7.17
C GLY A 546 -45.54 4.45 7.43
N PRO A 547 -45.42 5.09 8.61
CA PRO A 547 -44.24 5.89 8.94
C PRO A 547 -42.96 5.05 9.04
N PRO A 548 -41.81 5.57 8.58
CA PRO A 548 -40.51 4.93 8.77
C PRO A 548 -40.13 4.85 10.26
N VAL A 549 -39.30 3.86 10.60
CA VAL A 549 -38.82 3.62 11.96
C VAL A 549 -37.30 3.75 12.01
N VAL A 550 -36.81 4.43 13.05
CA VAL A 550 -35.39 4.47 13.41
C VAL A 550 -35.23 3.79 14.77
N ILE A 551 -34.35 2.80 14.86
CA ILE A 551 -33.99 2.12 16.10
C ILE A 551 -32.73 2.77 16.65
N CYS A 552 -32.73 3.10 17.95
CA CYS A 552 -31.61 3.75 18.60
C CYS A 552 -31.41 3.23 20.02
N ASP A 553 -30.25 2.63 20.29
CA ASP A 553 -29.91 2.06 21.60
C ASP A 553 -28.51 2.48 22.05
N GLY A 554 -28.36 2.77 23.34
CA GLY A 554 -27.05 3.10 23.95
C GLY A 554 -26.43 4.43 23.49
N ILE A 555 -27.17 5.28 22.79
CA ILE A 555 -26.71 6.59 22.31
C ILE A 555 -27.04 7.67 23.35
N SER A 556 -26.04 8.50 23.67
CA SER A 556 -26.18 9.63 24.59
C SER A 556 -26.45 10.94 23.85
N GLY A 557 -27.42 11.71 24.34
CA GLY A 557 -27.79 13.01 23.80
C GLY A 557 -29.05 12.96 22.94
N ASP A 558 -29.41 14.10 22.37
CA ASP A 558 -30.45 14.18 21.34
C ASP A 558 -29.88 13.70 20.00
N ILE A 559 -30.63 12.85 19.31
CA ILE A 559 -30.28 12.29 18.01
C ILE A 559 -30.97 13.03 16.85
N GLY A 560 -31.96 13.89 17.13
CA GLY A 560 -32.67 14.70 16.14
C GLY A 560 -33.87 14.06 15.46
N VAL A 561 -34.14 12.78 15.72
CA VAL A 561 -35.29 12.04 15.18
C VAL A 561 -35.98 11.25 16.28
N GLU A 562 -37.23 10.87 16.07
CA GLU A 562 -37.93 9.95 16.97
C GLU A 562 -37.34 8.54 16.82
N CYS A 563 -36.89 7.97 17.94
CA CYS A 563 -36.29 6.64 17.98
C CYS A 563 -37.15 5.66 18.76
N GLN A 564 -37.12 4.40 18.33
CA GLN A 564 -37.64 3.25 19.06
C GLN A 564 -36.49 2.44 19.64
N SER A 565 -36.73 1.77 20.78
CA SER A 565 -35.79 0.78 21.33
C SER A 565 -35.87 -0.51 20.51
N SER A 566 -34.75 -1.21 20.31
CA SER A 566 -34.76 -2.54 19.69
C SER A 566 -35.55 -3.59 20.50
N SER A 567 -35.80 -3.32 21.79
CA SER A 567 -36.55 -4.18 22.69
C SER A 567 -38.06 -3.91 22.73
N ALA A 568 -38.57 -3.00 21.89
CA ALA A 568 -39.95 -2.50 21.93
C ALA A 568 -40.95 -3.30 21.08
#